data_AF-A0A5C8IR79-F1
#
_entry.id   AF-A0A5C8IR79-F1
#
_cell.length_a   1.000
_cell.length_b   1.000
_cell.length_c   1.000
_cell.angle_alpha   90.00
_cell.angle_beta   90.00
_cell.angle_gamma   90.00
#
_symmetry.space_group_name_H-M   'P 1'
#
loop_
_entity.id
_entity.type
_entity.pdbx_description
1 polymer ?
#
loop_
_entity_poly.entity_id
_entity_poly.type
_entity_poly.pdbx_seq_one_letter_code
_entity_poly.pdbx_strand_id
1 'polypeptide(L)'
;MPARHTELPLNAASLNAVVDAMTVVTLCLTQILTQEQRERFGRDLVTMAEIAGRKGNLELTSILLDVRASVKTRDEELDAANAAGDAAA
;
A
#
# COMPACT_ATOMS: atom_id res chain seq x y z
N MET A 1 36.55 -4.97 -4.52
CA MET A 1 35.35 -4.56 -3.75
C MET A 1 34.17 -4.65 -4.71
N PRO A 2 33.19 -5.56 -4.52
CA PRO A 2 32.04 -5.66 -5.41
C PRO A 2 31.17 -4.40 -5.27
N ALA A 3 30.66 -3.89 -6.39
CA ALA A 3 29.79 -2.72 -6.42
C ALA A 3 28.57 -2.95 -5.52
N ARG A 4 28.40 -2.13 -4.49
CA ARG A 4 27.19 -2.15 -3.68
C ARG A 4 26.04 -1.69 -4.58
N HIS A 5 25.17 -2.61 -4.97
CA HIS A 5 23.88 -2.33 -5.63
C HIS A 5 22.88 -1.63 -4.68
N THR A 6 23.35 -0.64 -3.91
CA THR A 6 22.51 0.14 -2.97
C THR A 6 22.19 1.53 -3.47
N GLU A 7 22.75 1.92 -4.61
CA GLU A 7 22.45 3.20 -5.25
C GLU A 7 21.48 2.94 -6.40
N LEU A 8 20.22 2.67 -6.05
CA LEU A 8 19.14 2.87 -7.02
C LEU A 8 19.11 4.38 -7.31
N PRO A 9 19.34 4.81 -8.57
CA PRO A 9 19.22 6.21 -8.91
C PRO A 9 17.78 6.63 -8.62
N LEU A 10 17.59 7.53 -7.63
CA LEU A 10 16.29 8.11 -7.26
C LEU A 10 15.75 8.94 -8.43
N ASN A 11 15.16 8.23 -9.38
CA ASN A 11 14.48 8.75 -10.55
C ASN A 11 13.04 8.22 -10.57
N ALA A 12 12.20 8.80 -11.43
CA ALA A 12 10.78 8.42 -11.51
C ALA A 12 10.57 6.91 -11.71
N ALA A 13 11.46 6.23 -12.46
CA ALA A 13 11.36 4.80 -12.70
C ALA A 13 11.64 3.97 -11.43
N SER A 14 12.66 4.34 -10.64
CA SER A 14 12.95 3.68 -9.37
C SER A 14 11.86 3.91 -8.32
N LEU A 15 11.27 5.11 -8.30
CA LEU A 15 10.16 5.47 -7.43
C LEU A 15 8.93 4.63 -7.79
N ASN A 16 8.56 4.59 -9.07
CA ASN A 16 7.46 3.76 -9.55
C ASN A 16 7.69 2.27 -9.26
N ALA A 17 8.90 1.75 -9.43
CA ALA A 17 9.21 0.36 -9.10
C ALA A 17 9.05 0.04 -7.61
N VAL A 18 9.38 0.99 -6.73
CA VAL A 18 9.16 0.85 -5.27
C VAL A 18 7.67 0.93 -4.95
N VAL A 19 6.92 1.82 -5.63
CA VAL A 19 5.46 1.90 -5.50
C VAL A 19 4.82 0.59 -5.94
N ASP A 20 5.18 0.06 -7.10
CA ASP A 20 4.68 -1.22 -7.61
C ASP A 20 5.04 -2.39 -6.68
N ALA A 21 6.24 -2.40 -6.10
CA ALA A 21 6.61 -3.40 -5.11
C ALA A 21 5.77 -3.25 -3.82
N MET A 22 5.55 -2.02 -3.35
CA MET A 22 4.73 -1.77 -2.17
C MET A 22 3.24 -2.09 -2.40
N THR A 23 2.70 -1.83 -3.59
CA THR A 23 1.32 -2.19 -3.94
C THR A 23 1.16 -3.70 -4.04
N VAL A 24 2.14 -4.42 -4.61
CA VAL A 24 2.15 -5.90 -4.64
C VAL A 24 2.24 -6.49 -3.23
N VAL A 25 3.14 -5.99 -2.38
CA VAL A 25 3.25 -6.44 -0.98
C VAL A 25 1.95 -6.15 -0.23
N THR A 26 1.36 -4.98 -0.45
CA THR A 26 0.07 -4.60 0.14
C THR A 26 -1.05 -5.53 -0.33
N LEU A 27 -1.12 -5.85 -1.63
CA LEU A 27 -2.06 -6.80 -2.21
C LEU A 27 -1.92 -8.18 -1.56
N CYS A 28 -0.69 -8.71 -1.46
CA CYS A 28 -0.44 -10.01 -0.84
C CYS A 28 -0.81 -10.01 0.65
N LEU A 29 -0.54 -8.93 1.37
CA LEU A 29 -0.89 -8.83 2.78
C LEU A 29 -2.40 -8.71 2.99
N THR A 30 -3.15 -7.96 2.17
CA THR A 30 -4.61 -7.84 2.30
C THR A 30 -5.37 -9.16 2.14
N GLN A 31 -4.82 -10.13 1.38
CA GLN A 31 -5.42 -11.46 1.27
C GLN A 31 -5.21 -12.33 2.52
N ILE A 32 -4.20 -12.03 3.33
CA ILE A 32 -3.83 -12.80 4.53
C ILE A 32 -4.41 -12.15 5.79
N LEU A 33 -4.59 -10.82 5.77
CA LEU A 33 -5.04 -10.04 6.91
C LEU A 33 -6.57 -10.09 7.09
N THR A 34 -7.01 -10.17 8.34
CA THR A 34 -8.43 -10.03 8.71
C THR A 34 -8.92 -8.60 8.44
N GLN A 35 -10.24 -8.38 8.37
CA GLN A 35 -10.83 -7.06 8.09
C GLN A 35 -10.33 -6.00 9.10
N GLU A 36 -10.32 -6.33 10.40
CA GLU A 36 -9.82 -5.44 11.46
C GLU A 36 -8.33 -5.05 11.25
N GLN A 37 -7.52 -6.00 10.78
CA GLN A 37 -6.11 -5.75 10.49
C GLN A 37 -5.93 -4.89 9.24
N ARG A 38 -6.75 -5.08 8.20
CA ARG A 38 -6.75 -4.25 6.99
C ARG A 38 -7.11 -2.80 7.29
N GLU A 39 -8.14 -2.57 8.11
CA GLU A 39 -8.47 -1.22 8.58
C GLU A 39 -7.32 -0.57 9.36
N ARG A 40 -6.70 -1.33 10.26
CA ARG A 40 -5.57 -0.84 11.06
C ARG A 40 -4.38 -0.49 10.19
N PHE A 41 -4.07 -1.33 9.22
CA PHE A 41 -3.05 -1.06 8.21
C PHE A 41 -3.36 0.20 7.41
N GLY A 42 -4.61 0.39 6.99
CA GLY A 42 -5.06 1.63 6.33
C GLY A 42 -4.87 2.88 7.20
N ARG A 43 -5.11 2.80 8.51
CA ARG A 43 -4.86 3.91 9.47
C ARG A 43 -3.37 4.19 9.66
N ASP A 44 -2.54 3.16 9.69
CA ASP A 44 -1.09 3.29 9.81
C ASP A 44 -0.50 3.99 8.58
N LEU A 45 -0.98 3.67 7.37
CA LEU A 45 -0.58 4.36 6.13
C LEU A 45 -0.87 5.86 6.16
N VAL A 46 -2.03 6.29 6.68
CA VAL A 46 -2.34 7.72 6.86
C VAL A 46 -1.35 8.38 7.80
N THR A 47 -1.12 7.75 8.94
CA THR A 47 -0.22 8.27 9.98
C THR A 47 1.19 8.44 9.42
N MET A 48 1.67 7.46 8.64
CA MET A 48 2.97 7.54 7.97
C MET A 48 2.99 8.65 6.90
N ALA A 49 1.90 8.84 6.14
CA ALA A 49 1.79 9.90 5.14
C ALA A 49 1.84 11.30 5.78
N GLU A 50 1.18 11.48 6.92
CA GLU A 50 1.23 12.72 7.70
C GLU A 50 2.63 13.00 8.24
N ILE A 51 3.32 11.98 8.76
CA ILE A 51 4.70 12.11 9.24
C ILE A 51 5.65 12.47 8.09
N ALA A 52 5.49 11.84 6.93
CA ALA A 52 6.25 12.16 5.73
C ALA A 52 6.00 13.60 5.27
N GLY A 53 4.74 14.05 5.32
CA GLY A 53 4.35 15.40 4.93
C GLY A 53 4.97 16.45 5.85
N ARG A 54 4.97 16.21 7.17
CA ARG A 54 5.64 17.10 8.15
C ARG A 54 7.15 17.19 7.95
N LYS A 55 7.76 16.16 7.37
CA LYS A 55 9.20 16.12 7.01
C LYS A 55 9.49 16.73 5.63
N GLY A 56 8.47 17.19 4.91
CA GLY A 56 8.59 17.75 3.56
C GLY A 56 8.77 16.69 2.46
N ASN A 57 8.57 15.41 2.76
CA ASN A 57 8.72 14.33 1.80
C ASN A 57 7.39 14.09 1.07
N LEU A 58 7.09 14.96 0.12
CA LEU A 58 5.83 14.98 -0.64
C LEU A 58 5.64 13.73 -1.50
N GLU A 59 6.72 13.20 -2.07
CA GLU A 59 6.69 11.99 -2.90
C GLU A 59 6.26 10.79 -2.06
N LEU A 60 6.87 10.60 -0.89
CA LEU A 60 6.49 9.53 0.03
C LEU A 60 5.06 9.72 0.56
N THR A 61 4.63 10.95 0.82
CA THR A 61 3.23 11.23 1.20
C THR A 61 2.26 10.81 0.10
N SER A 62 2.53 11.15 -1.17
CA SER A 62 1.68 10.75 -2.30
C SER A 62 1.57 9.23 -2.39
N ILE A 63 2.71 8.55 -2.33
CA ILE A 63 2.78 7.08 -2.42
C ILE A 63 1.94 6.43 -1.34
N LEU A 64 2.07 6.86 -0.09
CA LEU A 64 1.36 6.26 1.04
C LEU A 64 -0.16 6.48 0.93
N LEU A 65 -0.59 7.61 0.37
CA LEU A 65 -2.01 7.88 0.11
C LEU A 65 -2.55 7.02 -1.05
N ASP A 66 -1.78 6.85 -2.11
CA ASP A 66 -2.15 6.00 -3.26
C ASP A 66 -2.26 4.52 -2.84
N VAL A 67 -1.32 4.07 -2.01
CA VAL A 67 -1.36 2.72 -1.41
C VAL A 67 -2.59 2.57 -0.51
N ARG A 68 -2.92 3.56 0.31
CA ARG A 68 -4.14 3.54 1.14
C ARG A 68 -5.40 3.44 0.29
N ALA A 69 -5.49 4.20 -0.80
CA ALA A 69 -6.62 4.14 -1.72
C ALA A 69 -6.76 2.73 -2.32
N SER A 70 -5.64 2.13 -2.73
CA SER A 70 -5.58 0.77 -3.27
C SER A 70 -6.04 -0.29 -2.26
N VAL A 71 -5.65 -0.16 -0.99
CA VAL A 71 -6.13 -1.04 0.11
C VAL A 71 -7.64 -0.94 0.25
N LYS A 72 -8.18 0.29 0.27
CA LYS A 72 -9.61 0.53 0.47
C LYS A 72 -10.45 -0.09 -0.65
N THR A 73 -10.07 0.13 -1.90
CA THR A 73 -10.76 -0.46 -3.06
C THR A 73 -10.77 -1.99 -2.97
N ARG A 74 -9.65 -2.60 -2.58
CA ARG A 74 -9.55 -4.05 -2.44
C ARG A 74 -10.40 -4.59 -1.29
N ASP A 75 -10.46 -3.86 -0.17
CA ASP A 75 -11.29 -4.21 0.97
C ASP A 75 -12.77 -4.26 0.57
N GLU A 76 -13.23 -3.23 -0.16
CA GLU A 76 -14.59 -3.14 -0.71
C GLU A 76 -14.88 -4.28 -1.71
N GLU A 77 -13.92 -4.64 -2.57
CA GLU A 77 -14.05 -5.79 -3.49
C GLU A 77 -14.18 -7.13 -2.75
N LEU A 78 -13.37 -7.34 -1.71
CA LEU A 78 -13.41 -8.56 -0.89
C LEU A 78 -14.74 -8.66 -0.13
N ASP A 79 -15.23 -7.55 0.41
CA ASP A 79 -16.51 -7.51 1.10
C ASP A 79 -17.68 -7.77 0.13
N ALA A 80 -17.63 -7.19 -1.07
CA ALA A 80 -18.61 -7.46 -2.13
C ALA A 80 -18.59 -8.93 -2.59
N ALA A 81 -17.41 -9.53 -2.72
CA ALA A 81 -17.26 -10.94 -3.08
C ALA A 81 -17.80 -11.88 -1.99
N ASN A 82 -17.54 -11.57 -0.71
CA ASN A 82 -18.08 -12.32 0.42
C ASN A 82 -19.62 -12.24 0.47
N ALA A 83 -20.19 -11.04 0.28
CA ALA A 83 -21.64 -10.85 0.25
C ALA A 83 -22.31 -11.58 -0.94
N ALA A 84 -21.66 -11.63 -2.10
CA ALA A 84 -22.16 -12.36 -3.26
C ALA A 84 -22.10 -13.89 -3.07
N GLY A 85 -21.10 -14.40 -2.34
CA GLY A 85 -20.98 -15.82 -2.00
C GLY A 85 -22.05 -16.29 -1.03
N ASP A 86 -22.41 -15.46 -0.04
CA ASP A 86 -23.42 -15.78 0.98
C ASP A 86 -24.86 -15.74 0.43
N ALA A 87 -25.11 -14.96 -0.62
CA ALA A 87 -26.41 -14.90 -1.30
C ALA A 87 -26.67 -16.07 -2.27
N ALA A 88 -25.65 -16.88 -2.57
CA ALA A 88 -25.72 -18.01 -3.50
C ALA A 88 -25.70 -19.39 -2.79
N ALA A 89 -25.62 -19.41 -1.46
CA ALA A 89 -25.67 -20.60 -0.60
C ALA A 89 -27.04 -20.72 0.10
#